data_AF-B3S1A8-F1
#
_entry.id   AF-B3S1A8-F1
#
_cell.length_a   1.000
_cell.length_b   1.000
_cell.length_c   1.000
_cell.angle_alpha   90.00
_cell.angle_beta   90.00
_cell.angle_gamma   90.00
#
_symmetry.space_group_name_H-M   'P 1'
#
loop_
_entity.id
_entity.type
_entity.pdbx_description
1 polymer ?
#
loop_
_entity_poly.entity_id
_entity_poly.type
_entity_poly.pdbx_seq_one_letter_code
_entity_poly.pdbx_strand_id
1 'polypeptide(L)'
;MSSFHRASQSLRTHARMWYLIDAKDQKVGRLATFVVKLLQGKTKPIYHPAADVGDFVVIVNTQDVVFTGKKWNDKLYRHHTGYPGGLKEIKAKDLHAKDPREVLRKAIYGMLAKNNLRYTFMRRLYLYKDKKHPYKNNITQELTGPCKPAKKLQDYTPAEIENYPYKNLF
;
A
#
# COMPACT_ATOMS: atom_id res chain seq x y z
N MET A 1 -32.72 -14.78 -2.67
CA MET A 1 -32.50 -13.65 -1.73
C MET A 1 -32.04 -14.21 -0.40
N SER A 2 -31.11 -13.55 0.29
CA SER A 2 -30.70 -13.97 1.63
C SER A 2 -31.83 -13.80 2.64
N SER A 3 -32.11 -14.81 3.49
CA SER A 3 -33.20 -14.82 4.48
C SER A 3 -32.91 -14.05 5.78
N PHE A 4 -31.96 -13.13 5.76
CA PHE A 4 -31.52 -12.39 6.95
C PHE A 4 -32.47 -11.23 7.30
N HIS A 5 -32.54 -10.88 8.60
CA HIS A 5 -33.25 -9.71 9.06
C HIS A 5 -32.62 -8.41 8.50
N ARG A 6 -33.45 -7.41 8.18
CA ARG A 6 -33.03 -6.19 7.47
C ARG A 6 -31.83 -5.49 8.12
N ALA A 7 -31.87 -5.28 9.44
CA ALA A 7 -30.77 -4.64 10.16
C ALA A 7 -29.47 -5.45 10.06
N SER A 8 -29.55 -6.77 10.25
CA SER A 8 -28.39 -7.67 10.19
C SER A 8 -27.77 -7.72 8.79
N GLN A 9 -28.60 -7.67 7.75
CA GLN A 9 -28.14 -7.62 6.37
C GLN A 9 -27.37 -6.33 6.10
N SER A 10 -27.91 -5.18 6.51
CA SER A 10 -27.27 -3.88 6.32
C SER A 10 -25.91 -3.80 7.03
N LEU A 11 -25.84 -4.25 8.28
CA LEU A 11 -24.60 -4.27 9.07
C LEU A 11 -23.51 -5.12 8.40
N ARG A 12 -23.87 -6.30 7.88
CA ARG A 12 -22.93 -7.18 7.16
C ARG A 12 -22.46 -6.55 5.85
N THR A 13 -23.37 -5.96 5.08
CA THR A 13 -23.05 -5.30 3.81
C THR A 13 -22.08 -4.12 4.01
N HIS A 14 -22.25 -3.34 5.07
CA HIS A 14 -21.38 -2.18 5.37
C HIS A 14 -20.24 -2.49 6.34
N ALA A 15 -20.01 -3.77 6.66
CA ALA A 15 -18.93 -4.16 7.53
C ALA A 15 -17.57 -3.72 6.97
N ARG A 16 -16.68 -3.30 7.87
CA ARG A 16 -15.32 -2.90 7.53
C ARG A 16 -14.38 -4.06 7.77
N MET A 17 -13.66 -4.43 6.73
CA MET A 17 -12.65 -5.48 6.78
C MET A 17 -11.29 -4.89 7.16
N TRP A 18 -10.41 -5.75 7.65
CA TRP A 18 -9.01 -5.41 7.91
C TRP A 18 -8.12 -6.19 6.94
N TYR A 19 -7.38 -5.46 6.11
CA TYR A 19 -6.46 -6.05 5.15
C TYR A 19 -5.02 -5.90 5.62
N LEU A 20 -4.25 -6.98 5.50
CA LEU A 20 -2.79 -6.95 5.67
C LEU A 20 -2.12 -7.02 4.29
N ILE A 21 -1.18 -6.11 4.04
CA ILE A 21 -0.41 -6.07 2.79
C ILE A 21 1.09 -6.01 3.10
N ASP A 22 1.85 -6.90 2.49
CA ASP A 22 3.32 -6.85 2.52
C ASP A 22 3.83 -5.86 1.45
N ALA A 23 4.59 -4.85 1.88
CA ALA A 23 5.18 -3.86 1.00
C ALA A 23 6.56 -4.25 0.44
N LYS A 24 7.10 -5.41 0.83
CA LYS A 24 8.39 -5.90 0.35
C LYS A 24 8.42 -6.05 -1.17
N ASP A 25 9.46 -5.47 -1.78
CA ASP A 25 9.70 -5.45 -3.24
C ASP A 25 8.55 -4.81 -4.05
N GLN A 26 7.65 -4.08 -3.39
CA GLN A 26 6.53 -3.41 -4.03
C GLN A 26 6.91 -2.02 -4.52
N LYS A 27 6.43 -1.66 -5.72
CA LYS A 27 6.59 -0.31 -6.26
C LYS A 27 5.67 0.67 -5.54
N VAL A 28 6.24 1.69 -4.90
CA VAL A 28 5.50 2.66 -4.06
C VAL A 28 4.21 3.16 -4.70
N GLY A 29 4.28 3.61 -5.97
CA GLY A 29 3.11 4.18 -6.65
C GLY A 29 2.01 3.14 -6.92
N ARG A 30 2.38 1.94 -7.39
CA ARG A 30 1.40 0.88 -7.68
C ARG A 30 0.74 0.37 -6.40
N LEU A 31 1.53 0.20 -5.35
CA LEU A 31 1.04 -0.18 -4.02
C LEU A 31 0.08 0.89 -3.47
N ALA A 32 0.44 2.17 -3.57
CA ALA A 32 -0.41 3.26 -3.10
C ALA A 32 -1.76 3.30 -3.83
N THR A 33 -1.79 3.15 -5.16
CA THR A 33 -3.06 3.10 -5.92
C THR A 33 -3.95 1.94 -5.47
N PHE A 34 -3.36 0.77 -5.24
CA PHE A 34 -4.07 -0.41 -4.76
C PHE A 34 -4.69 -0.17 -3.38
N VAL A 35 -3.89 0.36 -2.44
CA VAL A 35 -4.32 0.68 -1.07
C VAL A 35 -5.43 1.74 -1.06
N VAL A 36 -5.34 2.77 -1.89
CA VAL A 36 -6.34 3.84 -1.98
C VAL A 36 -7.71 3.30 -2.38
N LYS A 37 -7.77 2.30 -3.29
CA LYS A 37 -9.04 1.66 -3.67
C LYS A 37 -9.69 0.96 -2.48
N LEU A 38 -8.90 0.31 -1.63
CA LEU A 38 -9.39 -0.35 -0.41
C LEU A 38 -9.85 0.67 0.64
N LEU A 39 -9.05 1.71 0.87
CA LEU A 39 -9.39 2.78 1.83
C LEU A 39 -10.66 3.53 1.44
N GLN A 40 -10.92 3.74 0.14
CA GLN A 40 -12.15 4.36 -0.34
C GLN A 40 -13.33 3.37 -0.43
N GLY A 41 -13.07 2.06 -0.35
CA GLY A 41 -14.07 1.01 -0.54
C GLY A 41 -14.50 0.80 -1.99
N LYS A 42 -13.73 1.30 -2.97
CA LYS A 42 -14.01 1.16 -4.41
C LYS A 42 -13.96 -0.29 -4.92
N THR A 43 -13.43 -1.19 -4.12
CA THR A 43 -13.45 -2.64 -4.39
C THR A 43 -14.82 -3.25 -4.12
N LYS A 44 -15.66 -2.61 -3.28
CA LYS A 44 -17.00 -3.09 -2.96
C LYS A 44 -18.00 -2.59 -4.01
N PRO A 45 -18.93 -3.44 -4.49
CA PRO A 45 -19.95 -3.02 -5.46
C PRO A 45 -20.95 -2.00 -4.90
N ILE A 46 -21.06 -1.89 -3.57
CA ILE A 46 -21.92 -0.93 -2.88
C ILE A 46 -21.31 0.48 -2.78
N TYR A 47 -20.16 0.72 -3.41
CA TYR A 47 -19.47 2.00 -3.34
C TYR A 47 -20.32 3.13 -3.88
N HIS A 48 -20.48 4.17 -3.07
CA HIS A 48 -21.05 5.45 -3.48
C HIS A 48 -20.18 6.57 -2.89
N PRO A 49 -19.85 7.65 -3.64
CA PRO A 49 -18.97 8.72 -3.15
C PRO A 49 -19.42 9.41 -1.86
N ALA A 50 -20.74 9.42 -1.60
CA ALA A 50 -21.31 9.98 -0.37
C ALA A 50 -21.34 8.99 0.81
N ALA A 51 -21.16 7.69 0.56
CA ALA A 51 -21.21 6.64 1.57
C ALA A 51 -19.80 6.23 2.01
N ASP A 52 -19.59 6.10 3.31
CA ASP A 52 -18.30 5.71 3.88
C ASP A 52 -18.20 4.19 4.09
N VAL A 53 -17.83 3.49 3.02
CA VAL A 53 -17.70 2.02 2.97
C VAL A 53 -16.25 1.52 2.96
N GLY A 54 -15.30 2.40 3.24
CA GLY A 54 -13.86 2.12 3.22
C GLY A 54 -13.36 1.23 4.35
N ASP A 55 -12.32 0.44 4.06
CA ASP A 55 -11.77 -0.58 4.95
C ASP A 55 -10.50 -0.13 5.69
N PHE A 56 -10.07 -0.94 6.66
CA PHE A 56 -8.80 -0.77 7.35
C PHE A 56 -7.68 -1.46 6.58
N VAL A 57 -6.54 -0.79 6.46
CA VAL A 57 -5.39 -1.34 5.76
C VAL A 57 -4.16 -1.24 6.64
N VAL A 58 -3.56 -2.40 6.92
CA VAL A 58 -2.29 -2.55 7.61
C VAL A 58 -1.24 -2.91 6.57
N ILE A 59 -0.18 -2.11 6.50
CA ILE A 59 0.95 -2.35 5.61
C ILE A 59 2.19 -2.60 6.45
N VAL A 60 2.89 -3.69 6.15
CA VAL A 60 4.13 -4.09 6.80
C VAL A 60 5.32 -4.03 5.86
N ASN A 61 6.54 -4.10 6.40
CA ASN A 61 7.80 -4.04 5.65
C ASN A 61 7.91 -2.79 4.78
N THR A 62 7.46 -1.63 5.26
CA THR A 62 7.52 -0.40 4.47
C THR A 62 8.94 0.05 4.15
N GLN A 63 9.95 -0.45 4.85
CA GLN A 63 11.36 -0.18 4.55
C GLN A 63 11.82 -0.79 3.22
N ASP A 64 11.20 -1.90 2.80
CA ASP A 64 11.60 -2.71 1.65
C ASP A 64 10.83 -2.33 0.37
N VAL A 65 10.19 -1.16 0.37
CA VAL A 65 9.53 -0.60 -0.83
C VAL A 65 10.55 -0.16 -1.87
N VAL A 66 10.15 -0.25 -3.14
CA VAL A 66 11.05 0.00 -4.26
C VAL A 66 10.57 1.18 -5.09
N PHE A 67 11.51 2.05 -5.46
CA PHE A 67 11.34 2.98 -6.57
C PHE A 67 12.04 2.45 -7.82
N THR A 68 11.46 2.73 -8.98
CA THR A 68 12.06 2.41 -10.28
C THR A 68 13.04 3.50 -10.71
N GLY A 69 14.18 3.13 -11.31
CA GLY A 69 15.17 4.06 -11.82
C GLY A 69 15.90 4.83 -10.71
N LYS A 70 16.34 6.06 -11.01
CA LYS A 70 17.14 6.91 -10.10
C LYS A 70 16.31 7.76 -9.13
N LYS A 71 15.00 7.51 -9.03
CA LYS A 71 14.04 8.30 -8.23
C LYS A 71 14.40 8.43 -6.75
N TRP A 72 15.14 7.48 -6.17
CA TRP A 72 15.63 7.62 -4.79
C TRP A 72 16.48 8.87 -4.57
N ASN A 73 17.30 9.23 -5.56
CA ASN A 73 18.20 10.37 -5.50
C ASN A 73 17.58 11.64 -6.09
N ASP A 74 16.77 11.48 -7.16
CA ASP A 74 16.26 12.61 -7.93
C ASP A 74 14.94 13.17 -7.38
N LYS A 75 14.13 12.34 -6.72
CA LYS A 75 12.81 12.77 -6.24
C LYS A 75 12.95 13.60 -4.96
N LEU A 76 12.53 14.86 -5.04
CA LEU A 76 12.51 15.79 -3.92
C LEU A 76 11.10 15.90 -3.32
N TYR A 77 11.01 15.80 -2.00
CA TYR A 77 9.82 16.15 -1.23
C TYR A 77 10.01 17.57 -0.68
N ARG A 78 9.07 18.45 -1.03
CA ARG A 78 9.11 19.86 -0.67
C ARG A 78 7.99 20.19 0.31
N HIS A 79 8.28 21.05 1.28
CA HIS A 79 7.27 21.70 2.10
C HIS A 79 7.75 23.10 2.49
N HIS A 80 6.81 23.99 2.79
CA HIS A 80 7.09 25.36 3.19
C HIS A 80 6.63 25.57 4.63
N THR A 81 7.42 26.29 5.43
CA THR A 81 7.07 26.56 6.84
C THR A 81 6.11 27.74 7.02
N GLY A 82 6.00 28.62 6.02
CA GLY A 82 5.17 29.83 6.04
C GLY A 82 5.98 31.13 6.18
N TYR A 83 7.23 31.05 6.60
CA TYR A 83 8.14 32.20 6.73
C TYR A 83 8.94 32.44 5.43
N PRO A 84 9.39 33.68 5.15
CA PRO A 84 10.30 33.96 4.03
C PRO A 84 11.55 33.07 4.09
N GLY A 85 11.94 32.46 2.96
CA GLY A 85 13.04 31.49 2.91
C GLY A 85 12.73 30.12 3.53
N GLY A 86 11.49 29.85 3.91
CA GLY A 86 11.05 28.65 4.61
C GLY A 86 10.85 27.39 3.75
N LEU A 87 11.35 27.38 2.51
CA LEU A 87 11.26 26.21 1.63
C LEU A 87 12.26 25.13 2.08
N LYS A 88 11.73 23.97 2.45
CA LYS A 88 12.52 22.82 2.86
C LYS A 88 12.35 21.71 1.85
N GLU A 89 13.48 21.19 1.37
CA GLU A 89 13.54 20.09 0.42
C GLU A 89 14.28 18.90 1.03
N ILE A 90 13.77 17.70 0.82
CA ILE A 90 14.43 16.46 1.25
C ILE A 90 14.34 15.42 0.13
N LYS A 91 15.46 14.75 -0.17
CA LYS A 91 15.45 13.68 -1.17
C LYS A 91 14.68 12.47 -0.66
N ALA A 92 14.14 11.67 -1.57
CA ALA A 92 13.38 10.47 -1.21
C ALA A 92 14.21 9.49 -0.37
N LYS A 93 15.49 9.31 -0.69
CA LYS A 93 16.42 8.47 0.08
C LYS A 93 16.55 8.94 1.53
N ASP A 94 16.76 10.23 1.74
CA ASP A 94 16.97 10.81 3.07
C ASP A 94 15.67 10.78 3.89
N LEU A 95 14.52 11.05 3.25
CA LEU A 95 13.22 10.91 3.90
C LEU A 95 12.96 9.47 4.36
N HIS A 96 13.29 8.49 3.52
CA HIS A 96 13.10 7.07 3.81
C HIS A 96 14.05 6.56 4.89
N ALA A 97 15.28 7.06 4.93
CA ALA A 97 16.22 6.77 5.99
C ALA A 97 15.74 7.31 7.35
N LYS A 98 15.13 8.51 7.36
CA LYS A 98 14.57 9.11 8.57
C LYS A 98 13.30 8.40 9.05
N ASP A 99 12.33 8.21 8.16
CA ASP A 99 11.13 7.43 8.43
C ASP A 99 10.69 6.68 7.16
N PRO A 100 10.83 5.33 7.14
CA PRO A 100 10.47 4.53 5.97
C PRO A 100 8.96 4.49 5.68
N ARG A 101 8.12 4.99 6.60
CA ARG A 101 6.66 5.02 6.42
C ARG A 101 6.22 6.25 5.62
N GLU A 102 6.96 7.36 5.73
CA GLU A 102 6.55 8.67 5.20
C GLU A 102 6.43 8.68 3.67
N VAL A 103 7.34 7.99 2.98
CA VAL A 103 7.31 7.87 1.51
C VAL A 103 5.97 7.30 1.03
N LEU A 104 5.53 6.19 1.63
CA LEU A 104 4.28 5.53 1.27
C LEU A 104 3.07 6.31 1.78
N ARG A 105 3.15 6.87 2.99
CA ARG A 105 2.11 7.74 3.58
C ARG A 105 1.79 8.93 2.68
N LYS A 106 2.82 9.65 2.21
CA LYS A 106 2.66 10.80 1.30
C LYS A 106 2.11 10.38 -0.06
N ALA A 107 2.54 9.23 -0.60
CA ALA A 107 2.03 8.71 -1.86
C ALA A 107 0.52 8.40 -1.77
N ILE A 108 0.10 7.69 -0.72
CA ILE A 108 -1.31 7.34 -0.48
C ILE A 108 -2.13 8.62 -0.24
N TYR A 109 -1.64 9.53 0.60
CA TYR A 109 -2.33 10.79 0.89
C TYR A 109 -2.57 11.63 -0.37
N GLY A 110 -1.57 11.70 -1.27
CA GLY A 110 -1.68 12.43 -2.53
C GLY A 110 -2.66 11.80 -3.54
N MET A 111 -2.90 10.49 -3.44
CA MET A 111 -3.81 9.75 -4.33
C MET A 111 -5.26 9.70 -3.83
N LEU A 112 -5.50 9.94 -2.53
CA LEU A 112 -6.86 10.05 -2.00
C LEU A 112 -7.58 11.28 -2.58
N ALA A 113 -8.90 11.17 -2.73
CA ALA A 113 -9.75 12.28 -3.15
C ALA A 113 -9.57 13.49 -2.23
N LYS A 114 -9.52 14.70 -2.81
CA LYS A 114 -9.28 15.95 -2.08
C LYS A 114 -10.58 16.42 -1.40
N ASN A 115 -10.96 15.76 -0.31
CA ASN A 115 -12.12 16.11 0.52
C ASN A 115 -11.84 15.91 2.02
N ASN A 116 -12.81 16.23 2.87
CA ASN A 116 -12.67 16.08 4.33
C ASN A 116 -12.57 14.61 4.77
N LEU A 117 -13.15 13.68 4.02
CA LEU A 117 -13.07 12.23 4.28
C LEU A 117 -11.63 11.69 4.13
N ARG A 118 -10.76 12.41 3.41
CA ARG A 118 -9.34 12.03 3.26
C ARG A 118 -8.67 11.81 4.61
N TYR A 119 -8.93 12.65 5.61
CA TYR A 119 -8.36 12.48 6.95
C TYR A 119 -8.91 11.22 7.63
N THR A 120 -10.20 10.95 7.47
CA THR A 120 -10.84 9.73 7.98
C THR A 120 -10.22 8.48 7.36
N PHE A 121 -9.97 8.46 6.05
CA PHE A 121 -9.30 7.34 5.38
C PHE A 121 -7.86 7.17 5.87
N MET A 122 -7.11 8.25 6.06
CA MET A 122 -5.75 8.18 6.59
C MET A 122 -5.71 7.66 8.03
N ARG A 123 -6.74 7.89 8.85
CA ARG A 123 -6.84 7.31 10.21
C ARG A 123 -7.04 5.79 10.20
N ARG A 124 -7.46 5.21 9.07
CA ARG A 124 -7.65 3.76 8.88
C ARG A 124 -6.43 3.06 8.27
N LEU A 125 -5.43 3.84 7.86
CA LEU A 125 -4.18 3.33 7.31
C LEU A 125 -3.15 3.19 8.42
N TYR A 126 -2.66 1.96 8.61
CA TYR A 126 -1.58 1.65 9.53
C TYR A 126 -0.34 1.21 8.77
N LEU A 127 0.79 1.87 9.02
CA LEU A 127 2.06 1.60 8.34
C LEU A 127 3.10 1.18 9.38
N TYR A 128 3.73 0.03 9.14
CA TYR A 128 4.77 -0.54 9.97
C TYR A 128 6.06 -0.73 9.18
N LYS A 129 7.17 -0.33 9.80
CA LYS A 129 8.51 -0.47 9.21
C LYS A 129 8.84 -1.93 8.98
N ASP A 130 8.59 -2.76 10.00
CA ASP A 130 8.89 -4.18 10.03
C ASP A 130 7.60 -5.01 9.91
N LYS A 131 7.74 -6.34 9.96
CA LYS A 131 6.61 -7.29 9.94
C LYS A 131 5.75 -7.29 11.21
N LYS A 132 6.24 -6.73 12.32
CA LYS A 132 5.54 -6.77 13.62
C LYS A 132 4.45 -5.67 13.70
N HIS A 133 3.23 -6.06 14.06
CA HIS A 133 2.11 -5.16 14.31
C HIS A 133 1.14 -5.73 15.37
N PRO A 134 0.36 -4.90 16.08
CA PRO A 134 -0.56 -5.36 17.13
C PRO A 134 -1.88 -5.94 16.60
N TYR A 135 -2.26 -5.64 15.35
CA TYR A 135 -3.59 -5.96 14.82
C TYR A 135 -3.80 -7.40 14.33
N LYS A 136 -3.00 -8.37 14.79
CA LYS A 136 -3.02 -9.75 14.29
C LYS A 136 -4.40 -10.40 14.40
N ASN A 137 -5.12 -10.17 15.49
CA ASN A 137 -6.42 -10.78 15.76
C ASN A 137 -7.57 -10.16 14.93
N ASN A 138 -7.38 -8.93 14.43
CA ASN A 138 -8.42 -8.19 13.73
C ASN A 138 -8.36 -8.40 12.22
N ILE A 139 -7.21 -8.84 11.69
CA ILE A 139 -6.99 -9.02 10.25
C ILE A 139 -7.97 -10.04 9.69
N THR A 140 -8.68 -9.65 8.65
CA THR A 140 -9.65 -10.49 7.95
C THR A 140 -9.00 -11.24 6.79
N GLN A 141 -8.13 -10.56 6.04
CA GLN A 141 -7.49 -11.14 4.85
C GLN A 141 -6.10 -10.55 4.62
N GLU A 142 -5.16 -11.41 4.26
CA GLU A 142 -3.86 -11.01 3.72
C GLU A 142 -3.97 -10.89 2.19
N LEU A 143 -3.54 -9.76 1.64
CA LEU A 143 -3.60 -9.48 0.21
C LEU A 143 -2.18 -9.47 -0.38
N THR A 144 -2.04 -10.11 -1.54
CA THR A 144 -0.82 -10.03 -2.33
C THR A 144 -0.68 -8.64 -2.94
N GLY A 145 0.52 -8.06 -2.86
CA GLY A 145 0.83 -6.78 -3.49
C GLY A 145 0.66 -6.82 -5.02
N PRO A 146 0.46 -5.65 -5.67
CA PRO A 146 0.20 -5.58 -7.11
C PRO A 146 1.43 -5.90 -7.98
N CYS A 147 2.65 -5.79 -7.44
CA CYS A 147 3.87 -6.10 -8.16
C CYS A 147 4.34 -7.51 -7.77
N LYS A 148 4.36 -8.43 -8.73
CA LYS A 148 5.05 -9.71 -8.53
C LYS A 148 6.57 -9.44 -8.58
N PRO A 149 7.33 -9.79 -7.53
CA PRO A 149 8.79 -9.64 -7.57
C PRO A 149 9.38 -10.59 -8.63
N ALA A 150 10.46 -10.17 -9.28
CA ALA A 150 11.19 -11.02 -10.21
C ALA A 150 12.03 -12.04 -9.42
N LYS A 151 12.08 -13.29 -9.89
CA LYS A 151 12.98 -14.31 -9.34
C LYS A 151 14.43 -13.92 -9.62
N LYS A 152 15.32 -14.03 -8.63
CA LYS A 152 16.77 -13.95 -8.87
C LYS A 152 17.24 -15.28 -9.45
N LEU A 153 18.43 -15.30 -10.08
CA LEU A 153 19.00 -16.53 -10.63
C LEU A 153 19.07 -17.68 -9.61
N GLN A 154 19.35 -17.34 -8.35
CA GLN A 154 19.41 -18.28 -7.22
C GLN A 154 18.05 -18.90 -6.85
N ASP A 155 16.95 -18.24 -7.19
CA ASP A 155 15.59 -18.68 -6.85
C ASP A 155 14.99 -19.63 -7.90
N TYR A 156 15.69 -19.87 -9.01
CA TYR A 156 15.24 -20.81 -10.06
C TYR A 156 15.51 -22.24 -9.64
N THR A 157 14.52 -23.11 -9.87
CA THR A 157 14.70 -24.54 -9.60
C THR A 157 15.62 -25.17 -10.66
N PRO A 158 16.40 -26.22 -10.32
CA PRO A 158 17.25 -26.90 -11.30
C PRO A 158 16.51 -27.36 -12.56
N ALA A 159 15.24 -27.77 -12.41
CA ALA A 159 14.37 -28.17 -13.52
C ALA A 159 13.98 -26.99 -14.43
N GLU A 160 13.67 -25.81 -13.86
CA GLU A 160 13.42 -24.60 -14.64
C GLU A 160 14.66 -24.18 -15.45
N ILE A 161 15.85 -24.37 -14.86
CA ILE A 161 17.14 -24.08 -15.53
C ILE A 161 17.39 -25.11 -16.64
N GLU A 162 17.11 -26.39 -16.41
CA GLU A 162 17.27 -27.46 -17.40
C GLU A 162 16.32 -27.36 -18.59
N ASN A 163 15.09 -26.93 -18.33
CA ASN A 163 14.11 -26.65 -19.37
C ASN A 163 14.42 -25.36 -20.18
N TYR A 164 15.47 -24.62 -19.83
CA TYR A 164 15.89 -23.45 -20.59
C TYR A 164 16.61 -23.90 -21.88
N PRO A 165 16.14 -23.46 -23.07
CA PRO A 165 16.47 -24.10 -24.35
C PRO A 165 17.96 -24.10 -24.72
N TYR A 166 18.77 -23.26 -24.09
CA TYR A 166 20.19 -23.10 -24.41
C TYR A 166 21.15 -23.87 -23.48
N LYS A 167 20.66 -24.60 -22.48
CA LYS A 167 21.54 -25.31 -21.54
C LYS A 167 22.33 -26.45 -22.19
N ASN A 168 21.81 -27.06 -23.26
CA ASN A 168 22.44 -28.19 -23.97
C ASN A 168 23.26 -27.76 -25.20
N LEU A 169 23.50 -26.46 -25.40
CA LEU A 169 24.15 -25.89 -26.59
C LEU A 169 25.62 -25.48 -26.36
N PHE A 170 26.18 -25.72 -25.18
CA PHE A 170 27.59 -25.51 -24.83
C PHE A 170 28.17 -26.71 -24.11
#